data_AF-A0A1Y3AT65-F1
#
_entry.id   AF-A0A1Y3AT65-F1
#
_cell.length_a   1.000
_cell.length_b   1.000
_cell.length_c   1.000
_cell.angle_alpha   90.00
_cell.angle_beta   90.00
_cell.angle_gamma   90.00
#
_symmetry.space_group_name_H-M   'P 1'
#
loop_
_entity.id
_entity.type
_entity.pdbx_description
1 polymer ?
#
loop_
_entity_poly.entity_id
_entity_poly.type
_entity_poly.pdbx_seq_one_letter_code
_entity_poly.pdbx_strand_id
1 'polypeptide(L)'
;MAFTSYMGLILGLMADDDILRILLSTGNSETVDKLFTRYLSTVKHLQDWFRHDPFDKNSKAFKSLKIVRKMHCKVADNLNNNQQSMDERKDIQINQWQMFLTQSAFFGLSAIIPKQIGYHQFTPNDFHAIFHFW
;
A
#
# COMPACT_ATOMS: atom_id res chain seq x y z
N MET A 1 6.80 12.28 -6.08
CA MET A 1 6.63 10.85 -5.75
C MET A 1 5.95 10.63 -4.41
N ALA A 2 6.60 10.83 -3.25
CA ALA A 2 5.99 10.49 -1.95
C ALA A 2 4.62 11.14 -1.69
N PHE A 3 4.44 12.43 -2.02
CA PHE A 3 3.15 13.12 -1.89
C PHE A 3 2.08 12.54 -2.82
N THR A 4 2.41 12.31 -4.09
CA THR A 4 1.52 11.69 -5.08
C THR A 4 1.06 10.29 -4.64
N SER A 5 2.00 9.46 -4.20
CA SER A 5 1.72 8.10 -3.73
C SER A 5 0.87 8.10 -2.45
N TYR A 6 1.05 9.11 -1.59
CA TYR A 6 0.20 9.30 -0.40
C TYR A 6 -1.22 9.75 -0.76
N MET A 7 -1.38 10.69 -1.69
CA MET A 7 -2.70 11.12 -2.16
C MET A 7 -3.45 10.00 -2.86
N GLY A 8 -2.76 9.23 -3.70
CA GLY A 8 -3.35 8.06 -4.33
C GLY A 8 -3.75 6.99 -3.32
N LEU A 9 -2.95 6.75 -2.26
CA LEU A 9 -3.35 5.89 -1.14
C LEU A 9 -4.65 6.36 -0.49
N ILE A 10 -4.77 7.65 -0.13
CA ILE A 10 -6.01 8.17 0.48
C ILE A 10 -7.21 7.95 -0.44
N LEU A 11 -7.08 8.26 -1.74
CA LEU A 11 -8.16 8.05 -2.70
C LEU A 11 -8.54 6.58 -2.83
N GLY A 12 -7.56 5.68 -2.92
CA GLY A 12 -7.80 4.23 -2.98
C GLY A 12 -8.50 3.70 -1.73
N LEU A 13 -8.12 4.19 -0.55
CA LEU A 13 -8.78 3.83 0.70
C LEU A 13 -10.22 4.34 0.79
N MET A 14 -10.53 5.51 0.25
CA MET A 14 -11.89 6.05 0.25
C MET A 14 -12.80 5.42 -0.81
N ALA A 15 -12.23 4.76 -1.82
CA ALA A 15 -12.97 4.20 -2.94
C ALA A 15 -13.46 2.76 -2.71
N ASP A 16 -12.95 2.06 -1.69
CA ASP A 16 -13.21 0.65 -1.46
C ASP A 16 -13.46 0.37 0.04
N ASP A 17 -14.73 0.09 0.36
CA ASP A 17 -15.18 -0.22 1.72
C ASP A 17 -14.52 -1.49 2.28
N ASP A 18 -14.15 -2.45 1.44
CA ASP A 18 -13.49 -3.69 1.89
C ASP A 18 -12.07 -3.40 2.36
N ILE A 19 -11.34 -2.52 1.67
CA ILE A 19 -10.00 -2.11 2.10
C ILE A 19 -10.07 -1.40 3.46
N LEU A 20 -11.06 -0.54 3.68
CA LEU A 20 -11.28 0.10 4.99
C LEU A 20 -11.58 -0.93 6.08
N ARG A 21 -12.48 -1.89 5.79
CA ARG A 21 -12.82 -2.97 6.73
C ARG A 21 -11.60 -3.83 7.07
N ILE A 22 -10.75 -4.15 6.10
CA ILE A 22 -9.47 -4.84 6.31
C ILE A 22 -8.59 -4.03 7.27
N LEU A 23 -8.41 -2.73 7.03
CA LEU A 23 -7.57 -1.89 7.89
C LEU A 23 -8.09 -1.81 9.33
N LEU A 24 -9.41 -1.65 9.50
CA LEU A 24 -10.07 -1.63 10.80
C LEU A 24 -9.89 -2.96 11.55
N SER A 25 -9.98 -4.10 10.85
CA SER A 25 -9.82 -5.43 11.47
C SER A 25 -8.47 -5.66 12.16
N THR A 26 -7.44 -4.88 11.79
CA THR A 26 -6.10 -5.01 12.37
C THR A 26 -5.96 -4.35 13.76
N GLY A 27 -6.94 -3.56 14.20
CA GLY A 27 -6.89 -2.78 15.45
C GLY A 27 -5.90 -1.60 15.44
N ASN A 28 -5.12 -1.44 14.37
CA ASN A 28 -4.14 -0.36 14.18
C ASN A 28 -4.73 0.88 13.48
N SER A 29 -6.06 1.00 13.48
CA SER A 29 -6.81 2.11 12.85
C SER A 29 -7.94 2.66 13.75
N GLU A 30 -8.00 2.26 15.01
CA GLU A 30 -9.11 2.59 15.93
C GLU A 30 -9.05 4.01 16.51
N THR A 31 -7.85 4.60 16.56
CA THR A 31 -7.60 5.90 17.18
C THR A 31 -6.74 6.77 16.28
N VAL A 32 -6.81 8.09 16.48
CA VAL A 32 -6.09 9.08 15.64
C VAL A 32 -4.57 8.87 15.73
N ASP A 33 -4.03 8.56 16.91
CA ASP A 33 -2.60 8.29 17.12
C ASP A 33 -2.14 7.00 16.43
N LYS A 34 -2.96 5.93 16.45
CA LYS A 34 -2.69 4.69 15.71
C LYS A 34 -2.70 4.93 14.21
N LEU A 35 -3.68 5.68 13.70
CA LEU A 35 -3.77 6.07 12.29
C LEU A 35 -2.55 6.89 11.86
N PHE A 36 -2.17 7.92 12.64
CA PHE A 36 -0.98 8.72 12.37
C PHE A 36 0.27 7.84 12.29
N THR A 37 0.46 6.95 13.26
CA THR A 37 1.60 6.04 13.31
C THR A 37 1.64 5.11 12.09
N ARG A 38 0.49 4.56 11.70
CA ARG A 38 0.37 3.71 10.52
C ARG A 38 0.84 4.44 9.26
N TYR A 39 0.28 5.61 8.98
CA TYR A 39 0.59 6.32 7.73
C TYR A 39 2.00 6.90 7.73
N LEU A 40 2.52 7.32 8.89
CA LEU A 40 3.94 7.67 9.01
C LEU A 40 4.86 6.48 8.70
N SER A 41 4.50 5.28 9.20
CA SER A 41 5.23 4.04 8.86
C SER A 41 5.15 3.74 7.36
N THR A 42 3.99 3.91 6.72
CA THR A 42 3.84 3.73 5.27
C THR A 42 4.73 4.69 4.50
N VAL A 43 4.75 5.99 4.85
CA VAL A 43 5.64 6.98 4.21
C VAL A 43 7.10 6.60 4.37
N LYS A 44 7.51 6.13 5.55
CA LYS A 44 8.88 5.67 5.81
C LYS A 44 9.25 4.47 4.92
N HIS A 45 8.38 3.48 4.79
CA HIS A 45 8.59 2.34 3.90
C HIS A 45 8.75 2.78 2.44
N LEU A 46 7.86 3.64 1.94
CA LEU A 46 7.97 4.17 0.58
C LEU A 46 9.28 4.93 0.37
N GLN A 47 9.69 5.76 1.33
CA GLN A 47 10.97 6.47 1.25
C GLN A 47 12.15 5.50 1.19
N ASP A 48 12.16 4.45 2.02
CA ASP A 48 13.21 3.44 1.99
C ASP A 48 13.24 2.72 0.63
N TRP A 49 12.08 2.40 0.06
CA TRP A 49 11.98 1.72 -1.24
C TRP A 49 12.53 2.53 -2.41
N PHE A 50 12.31 3.85 -2.42
CA PHE A 50 12.82 4.72 -3.50
C PHE A 50 14.26 5.18 -3.28
N ARG A 51 14.78 5.15 -2.05
CA ARG A 51 16.13 5.66 -1.73
C ARG A 51 17.21 4.58 -1.70
N HIS A 52 16.82 3.32 -1.67
CA HIS A 52 17.73 2.20 -1.52
C HIS A 52 17.39 1.10 -2.53
N ASP A 53 18.39 0.30 -2.91
CA ASP A 53 18.23 -0.75 -3.91
C ASP A 53 17.33 -1.89 -3.39
N PRO A 54 16.13 -2.12 -3.95
CA PRO A 54 15.24 -3.18 -3.50
C PRO A 54 15.75 -4.60 -3.81
N PHE A 55 16.77 -4.75 -4.65
CA PHE A 55 17.36 -6.04 -5.02
C PHE A 55 18.57 -6.41 -4.16
N ASP A 56 19.22 -5.45 -3.52
CA ASP A 56 20.26 -5.71 -2.53
C ASP A 56 19.64 -6.22 -1.21
N LYS A 57 19.93 -7.48 -0.87
CA LYS A 57 19.42 -8.15 0.34
C LYS A 57 19.81 -7.45 1.64
N ASN A 58 20.88 -6.66 1.63
CA ASN A 58 21.38 -5.93 2.78
C ASN A 58 20.77 -4.52 2.91
N SER A 59 20.13 -4.02 1.85
CA SER A 59 19.55 -2.68 1.82
C SER A 59 18.35 -2.54 2.75
N LYS A 60 18.01 -1.29 3.08
CA LYS A 60 16.79 -1.00 3.83
C LYS A 60 15.54 -1.25 2.99
N ALA A 61 15.59 -1.04 1.67
CA ALA A 61 14.45 -1.29 0.77
C ALA A 61 14.05 -2.77 0.80
N PHE A 62 14.99 -3.69 0.56
CA PHE A 62 14.70 -5.13 0.56
C PHE A 62 14.16 -5.61 1.92
N LYS A 63 14.79 -5.17 3.02
CA LYS A 63 14.33 -5.49 4.37
C LYS A 63 12.92 -4.96 4.62
N SER A 64 12.66 -3.72 4.23
CA SER A 64 11.34 -3.08 4.35
C SER A 64 10.27 -3.81 3.54
N LEU A 65 10.54 -4.18 2.28
CA LEU A 65 9.62 -4.94 1.44
C LEU A 65 9.26 -6.29 2.07
N LYS A 66 10.24 -7.00 2.63
CA LYS A 66 9.99 -8.25 3.36
C LYS A 66 9.14 -8.04 4.61
N ILE A 67 9.34 -6.95 5.35
CA ILE A 67 8.52 -6.62 6.52
C ILE A 67 7.07 -6.38 6.09
N VAL A 68 6.84 -5.51 5.09
CA VAL A 68 5.49 -5.19 4.59
C VAL A 68 4.79 -6.43 4.03
N ARG A 69 5.50 -7.26 3.25
CA ARG A 69 4.96 -8.55 2.78
C ARG A 69 4.52 -9.44 3.93
N LYS A 70 5.35 -9.60 4.97
CA LYS A 70 4.99 -10.41 6.15
C LYS A 70 3.78 -9.83 6.89
N MET A 71 3.68 -8.52 7.01
CA MET A 71 2.51 -7.87 7.62
C MET A 71 1.23 -8.18 6.84
N HIS A 72 1.24 -8.02 5.51
CA HIS A 72 0.08 -8.33 4.68
C HIS A 72 -0.27 -9.83 4.68
N CYS A 73 0.71 -10.73 4.59
CA CYS A 73 0.46 -12.18 4.70
C CYS A 73 -0.18 -12.53 6.03
N LYS A 74 0.32 -11.99 7.15
CA LYS A 74 -0.27 -12.25 8.48
C LYS A 74 -1.74 -11.81 8.57
N VAL A 75 -2.09 -10.64 8.03
CA VAL A 75 -3.48 -10.18 8.01
C VAL A 75 -4.33 -11.05 7.09
N ALA A 76 -3.81 -11.42 5.91
CA ALA A 76 -4.50 -12.31 4.98
C ALA A 76 -4.75 -13.69 5.60
N ASP A 77 -3.75 -14.29 6.25
CA ASP A 77 -3.89 -15.57 6.94
C ASP A 77 -4.94 -15.48 8.05
N ASN A 78 -4.95 -14.39 8.82
CA ASN A 78 -5.94 -14.19 9.88
C ASN A 78 -7.36 -14.04 9.32
N LEU A 79 -7.57 -13.28 8.25
CA LEU A 79 -8.91 -13.05 7.70
C LEU A 79 -9.41 -14.26 6.89
N ASN A 80 -8.53 -14.88 6.11
CA ASN A 80 -8.91 -15.98 5.22
C ASN A 80 -9.08 -17.31 6.00
N ASN A 81 -8.39 -17.52 7.13
CA ASN A 81 -8.48 -18.77 7.90
C ASN A 81 -9.50 -18.72 9.06
N ASN A 82 -9.91 -17.53 9.54
CA ASN A 82 -10.87 -17.40 10.65
C ASN A 82 -12.35 -17.40 10.21
N GLN A 83 -12.69 -18.03 9.08
CA GLN A 83 -14.06 -18.07 8.51
C GLN A 83 -15.12 -18.77 9.39
N GLN A 84 -14.77 -19.26 10.59
CA GLN A 84 -15.66 -20.02 11.46
C GLN A 84 -16.60 -19.19 12.37
N SER A 85 -16.46 -17.87 12.49
CA SER A 85 -17.41 -17.08 13.31
C SER A 85 -18.66 -16.69 12.52
N MET A 86 -19.83 -17.18 12.96
CA MET A 86 -21.19 -16.90 12.45
C MET A 86 -21.62 -15.44 12.66
N ASP A 87 -20.93 -14.48 12.03
CA ASP A 87 -21.28 -13.06 12.05
C ASP A 87 -21.37 -12.56 10.61
N GLU A 88 -22.33 -11.69 10.29
CA GLU A 88 -22.63 -11.17 8.93
C GLU A 88 -21.48 -10.36 8.30
N ARG A 89 -20.35 -10.20 9.00
CA ARG A 89 -19.09 -9.57 8.56
C ARG A 89 -18.19 -10.50 7.73
N LYS A 90 -18.76 -11.55 7.12
CA LYS A 90 -18.07 -12.78 6.71
C LYS A 90 -17.32 -12.73 5.36
N ASP A 91 -17.43 -11.66 4.59
CA ASP A 91 -16.91 -11.65 3.21
C ASP A 91 -15.56 -10.94 3.03
N ILE A 92 -14.98 -10.41 4.11
CA ILE A 92 -13.72 -9.67 4.01
C ILE A 92 -12.55 -10.67 3.93
N GLN A 93 -12.02 -10.85 2.72
CA GLN A 93 -10.81 -11.62 2.47
C GLN A 93 -9.68 -10.68 2.02
N ILE A 94 -8.44 -11.16 2.04
CA ILE A 94 -7.34 -10.54 1.28
C ILE A 94 -6.88 -11.53 0.21
N ASN A 95 -7.17 -11.21 -1.03
CA ASN A 95 -6.66 -11.91 -2.21
C ASN A 95 -5.69 -11.01 -3.01
N GLN A 96 -5.16 -11.53 -4.13
CA GLN A 96 -4.22 -10.77 -4.96
C GLN A 96 -4.86 -9.53 -5.62
N TRP A 97 -6.18 -9.55 -5.86
CA TRP A 97 -6.90 -8.41 -6.41
C TRP A 97 -6.91 -7.22 -5.45
N GLN A 98 -7.25 -7.44 -4.17
CA GLN A 98 -7.21 -6.38 -3.16
C GLN A 98 -5.78 -5.88 -2.88
N MET A 99 -4.80 -6.77 -2.94
CA MET A 99 -3.39 -6.40 -2.83
C MET A 99 -2.96 -5.49 -3.99
N PHE A 100 -3.37 -5.83 -5.23
CA PHE A 100 -3.12 -5.01 -6.40
C PHE A 100 -3.83 -3.66 -6.32
N LEU A 101 -5.11 -3.62 -5.91
CA LEU A 101 -5.84 -2.35 -5.73
C LEU A 101 -5.09 -1.42 -4.76
N THR A 102 -4.64 -1.96 -3.61
CA THR A 102 -3.86 -1.19 -2.63
C THR A 102 -2.53 -0.69 -3.22
N GLN A 103 -1.84 -1.51 -4.01
CA GLN A 103 -0.56 -1.13 -4.62
C GLN A 103 -0.74 -0.09 -5.75
N SER A 104 -1.78 -0.25 -6.57
CA SER A 104 -2.10 0.66 -7.68
C SER A 104 -2.43 2.07 -7.19
N ALA A 105 -2.89 2.22 -5.94
CA ALA A 105 -3.05 3.52 -5.30
C ALA A 105 -1.75 4.34 -5.27
N PHE A 106 -0.56 3.71 -5.22
CA PHE A 106 0.71 4.43 -5.12
C PHE A 106 1.28 4.91 -6.47
N PHE A 107 0.96 4.23 -7.58
CA PHE A 107 1.49 4.54 -8.91
C PHE A 107 0.41 4.92 -9.94
N GLY A 108 -0.86 4.60 -9.70
CA GLY A 108 -1.96 4.74 -10.65
C GLY A 108 -2.22 6.18 -11.06
N LEU A 109 -2.16 7.14 -10.12
CA LEU A 109 -2.26 8.56 -10.49
C LEU A 109 -1.13 8.98 -11.44
N SER A 110 0.09 8.47 -11.23
CA SER A 110 1.25 8.70 -12.11
C SER A 110 1.04 8.11 -13.51
N ALA A 111 0.24 7.05 -13.63
CA ALA A 111 -0.10 6.45 -14.92
C ALA A 111 -1.23 7.20 -15.65
N ILE A 112 -2.27 7.65 -14.94
CA ILE A 112 -3.50 8.16 -15.55
C ILE A 112 -3.44 9.69 -15.76
N ILE A 113 -2.92 10.44 -14.79
CA ILE A 113 -2.91 11.91 -14.79
C ILE A 113 -1.55 12.51 -14.40
N PRO A 114 -0.43 12.10 -15.04
CA PRO A 114 0.92 12.47 -14.63
C PRO A 114 1.18 13.98 -14.57
N LYS A 115 0.65 14.74 -15.52
CA LYS A 115 0.87 16.20 -15.59
C LYS A 115 0.13 16.92 -14.47
N GLN A 116 -1.08 16.48 -14.11
CA GLN A 116 -1.92 17.11 -13.08
C GLN A 116 -1.33 16.99 -11.67
N ILE A 117 -0.46 16.00 -11.45
CA ILE A 117 0.18 15.71 -10.16
C ILE A 117 1.68 16.04 -10.13
N GLY A 118 2.15 16.83 -11.11
CA GLY A 118 3.47 17.46 -11.08
C GLY A 118 4.57 16.77 -11.88
N TYR A 119 4.30 15.69 -12.62
CA TYR A 119 5.31 15.02 -13.46
C TYR A 119 5.49 15.68 -14.84
N HIS A 120 5.62 17.01 -14.88
CA HIS A 120 5.77 17.75 -16.13
C HIS A 120 7.10 17.50 -16.85
N GLN A 121 8.15 17.19 -16.09
CA GLN A 121 9.51 16.98 -16.61
C GLN A 121 9.89 15.50 -16.76
N PHE A 122 8.98 14.58 -16.43
CA PHE A 122 9.27 13.15 -16.54
C PHE A 122 9.26 12.72 -18.00
N THR A 123 10.30 11.99 -18.37
CA THR A 123 10.43 11.34 -19.67
C THR A 123 9.71 9.99 -19.69
N PRO A 124 9.46 9.40 -20.87
CA PRO A 124 8.94 8.03 -20.96
C PRO A 124 9.78 7.01 -20.18
N ASN A 125 11.11 7.19 -20.15
CA ASN A 125 12.01 6.30 -19.41
C ASN A 125 11.82 6.42 -17.89
N ASP A 126 11.55 7.63 -17.37
CA ASP A 126 11.27 7.82 -15.95
C ASP A 126 9.99 7.10 -15.52
N PHE A 127 8.95 7.13 -16.37
CA PHE A 127 7.72 6.38 -16.14
C PHE A 127 7.94 4.87 -16.25
N HIS A 128 8.71 4.40 -17.24
CA HIS A 128 9.09 2.99 -17.33
C HIS A 128 9.83 2.53 -16.07
N ALA A 129 10.74 3.36 -15.52
CA ALA A 129 11.44 3.04 -14.29
C ALA A 129 10.50 2.97 -13.08
N ILE A 130 9.55 3.91 -12.95
CA ILE A 130 8.53 3.86 -11.89
C ILE A 130 7.69 2.58 -12.02
N PHE A 131 7.18 2.27 -13.21
CA PHE A 131 6.30 1.11 -13.40
C PHE A 131 7.04 -0.22 -13.36
N HIS A 132 8.35 -0.24 -13.65
CA HIS A 132 9.16 -1.44 -13.45
C HIS A 132 9.43 -1.71 -11.97
N PHE A 133 9.54 -0.65 -11.16
CA PHE A 133 9.73 -0.77 -9.72
C PHE A 133 8.48 -1.32 -9.00
N TRP A 134 7.28 -0.92 -9.43
CA TRP A 134 5.99 -1.34 -8.84
C TRP A 134 5.48 -2.67 -9.40
#